data_AF-A0A8J3XGQ0-F1
#
_entry.id   AF-A0A8J3XGQ0-F1
#
_cell.length_a   1.000
_cell.length_b   1.000
_cell.length_c   1.000
_cell.angle_alpha   90.00
_cell.angle_beta   90.00
_cell.angle_gamma   90.00
#
_symmetry.space_group_name_H-M   'P 1'
#
loop_
_entity.id
_entity.type
_entity.pdbx_description
1 polymer ?
#
loop_
_entity_poly.entity_id
_entity_poly.type
_entity_poly.pdbx_seq_one_letter_code
_entity_poly.pdbx_strand_id
1 'polypeptide(L)'
;MVMINVMYALEPDYRRRLWPVLAEQLEPGGLLVFTWSDGGPPKPCPLQELDARQVGRHTYTVSSEILESDEEAFKARYLYRITQDDKVIDEEEIVGYAYRPLWEPLRGELVGAGFVQADAPEGLLAWRRA
;
A
#
# COMPACT_ATOMS: atom_id res chain seq x y z
N MET A 1 1.16 -9.10 15.90
CA MET A 1 1.44 -9.26 14.47
C MET A 1 1.64 -7.88 13.84
N VAL A 2 2.63 -7.75 12.96
CA VAL A 2 2.99 -6.48 12.32
C VAL A 2 2.99 -6.66 10.81
N MET A 3 2.29 -5.78 10.09
CA MET A 3 2.25 -5.79 8.63
C MET A 3 2.64 -4.41 8.09
N ILE A 4 3.85 -4.31 7.54
CA ILE A 4 4.38 -3.04 7.01
C ILE A 4 4.25 -3.06 5.51
N ASN A 5 3.65 -2.01 4.95
CA ASN A 5 3.57 -1.80 3.51
C ASN A 5 2.97 -3.01 2.79
N VAL A 6 1.89 -3.58 3.32
CA VAL A 6 1.20 -4.70 2.65
C VAL A 6 -0.15 -4.30 2.09
N MET A 7 -0.77 -3.24 2.61
CA MET A 7 -2.15 -2.88 2.26
C MET A 7 -2.32 -2.61 0.77
N TYR A 8 -1.28 -2.08 0.11
CA TYR A 8 -1.27 -1.85 -1.34
C TYR A 8 -1.29 -3.11 -2.19
N ALA A 9 -1.04 -4.28 -1.62
CA ALA A 9 -1.06 -5.56 -2.32
C ALA A 9 -2.30 -6.41 -1.98
N LEU A 10 -3.20 -5.91 -1.11
CA LEU A 10 -4.35 -6.68 -0.64
C LEU A 10 -5.64 -6.26 -1.35
N GLU A 11 -6.04 -7.06 -2.32
CA GLU A 11 -7.37 -7.01 -2.91
C GLU A 11 -8.48 -7.01 -1.85
N PRO A 12 -9.58 -6.25 -2.02
CA PRO A 12 -10.62 -6.12 -1.01
C PRO A 12 -11.20 -7.46 -0.55
N ASP A 13 -11.48 -8.38 -1.49
CA ASP A 13 -12.00 -9.72 -1.15
C ASP A 13 -10.98 -10.57 -0.37
N TYR A 14 -9.71 -10.51 -0.76
CA TYR A 14 -8.66 -11.23 -0.05
C TYR A 14 -8.47 -10.68 1.36
N ARG A 15 -8.41 -9.34 1.48
CA ARG A 15 -8.28 -8.62 2.74
C ARG A 15 -9.41 -8.96 3.72
N ARG A 16 -10.66 -8.95 3.26
CA ARG A 16 -11.84 -9.35 4.05
C ARG A 16 -11.76 -10.78 4.57
N ARG A 17 -11.19 -11.71 3.79
CA ARG A 17 -10.97 -13.10 4.22
C ARG A 17 -9.77 -13.25 5.15
N LEU A 18 -8.81 -12.33 5.07
CA LEU A 18 -7.59 -12.38 5.88
C LEU A 18 -7.87 -12.04 7.35
N TRP A 19 -8.71 -11.04 7.63
CA TRP A 19 -8.93 -10.58 9.01
C TRP A 19 -9.40 -11.65 9.99
N PRO A 20 -10.39 -12.50 9.66
CA PRO A 20 -10.79 -13.58 10.56
C PRO A 20 -9.65 -14.57 10.84
N VAL A 21 -8.85 -14.89 9.82
CA VAL A 21 -7.67 -15.77 9.98
C VAL A 21 -6.67 -15.12 10.93
N LEU A 22 -6.38 -13.82 10.78
CA LEU A 22 -5.48 -13.11 11.68
C LEU A 22 -6.03 -13.04 13.11
N ALA A 23 -7.35 -12.91 13.26
CA ALA A 23 -8.03 -12.87 14.56
C ALA A 23 -7.94 -14.21 15.30
N GLU A 24 -8.01 -15.34 14.58
CA GLU A 24 -7.85 -16.69 15.14
C GLU A 24 -6.41 -16.99 15.58
N GLN A 25 -5.42 -16.34 14.96
CA GLN A 25 -4.00 -16.50 15.32
C GLN A 25 -3.57 -15.60 16.49
N LEU A 26 -4.48 -14.82 17.06
CA LEU A 26 -4.19 -13.90 18.16
C LEU A 26 -5.01 -14.28 19.39
N GLU A 27 -4.33 -14.37 20.53
CA GLU A 27 -4.98 -14.45 21.84
C GLU A 27 -5.87 -13.22 22.10
N PRO A 28 -6.88 -13.32 22.98
CA PRO A 28 -7.64 -12.16 23.44
C PRO A 28 -6.71 -11.02 23.92
N GLY A 29 -6.95 -9.80 23.44
CA GLY A 29 -6.10 -8.63 23.65
C GLY A 29 -4.84 -8.55 22.79
N GLY A 30 -4.57 -9.58 21.97
CA GLY A 30 -3.45 -9.65 21.03
C GLY A 30 -3.46 -8.50 20.03
N LEU A 31 -2.28 -7.96 19.71
CA LEU A 31 -2.13 -6.73 18.94
C LEU A 31 -1.84 -7.01 17.45
N LEU A 32 -2.65 -6.41 16.59
CA LEU A 32 -2.43 -6.26 15.15
C LEU A 32 -2.01 -4.83 14.88
N VAL A 33 -0.87 -4.64 14.21
CA VAL A 33 -0.37 -3.32 13.80
C VAL A 33 -0.07 -3.34 12.31
N PHE A 34 -0.49 -2.31 11.59
CA PHE A 34 -0.15 -2.18 10.18
C PHE A 34 -0.07 -0.72 9.72
N THR A 35 0.71 -0.50 8.66
CA THR A 35 0.77 0.80 7.98
C THR A 35 -0.50 1.04 7.18
N TRP A 36 -1.05 2.24 7.28
CA TRP A 36 -2.15 2.71 6.44
C TRP A 36 -1.95 4.19 6.14
N SER A 37 -2.38 4.62 4.96
CA SER A 37 -2.31 6.00 4.53
C SER A 37 -3.69 6.48 4.14
N ASP A 38 -4.05 7.65 4.64
CA ASP A 38 -5.32 8.30 4.30
C ASP A 38 -5.33 8.79 2.84
N GLY A 39 -6.52 9.06 2.31
CA GLY A 39 -6.73 9.69 1.01
C GLY A 39 -7.16 8.76 -0.13
N GLY A 40 -7.21 7.45 0.10
CA GLY A 40 -7.69 6.47 -0.87
C GLY A 40 -6.85 6.40 -2.16
N PRO A 41 -7.40 5.81 -3.23
CA PRO A 41 -6.73 5.73 -4.53
C PRO A 41 -6.51 7.12 -5.17
N PRO A 42 -5.33 7.39 -5.75
CA PRO A 42 -5.07 8.65 -6.44
C PRO A 42 -5.87 8.74 -7.75
N LYS A 43 -6.22 9.97 -8.16
CA LYS A 43 -6.88 10.21 -9.45
C LYS A 43 -5.95 9.86 -10.63
N PRO A 44 -6.51 9.44 -11.78
CA PRO A 44 -5.73 9.25 -13.01
C PRO A 44 -4.90 10.48 -13.36
N CYS A 45 -3.64 10.27 -13.70
CA CYS A 45 -2.70 11.34 -14.02
C CYS A 45 -1.61 10.80 -14.95
N PRO A 46 -1.06 11.65 -15.84
CA PRO A 46 -0.02 11.24 -16.78
C PRO A 46 1.28 10.88 -16.06
N LEU A 47 2.18 10.20 -16.78
CA LEU A 47 3.50 9.82 -16.29
C LEU A 47 4.26 11.01 -15.73
N GLN A 48 4.64 10.91 -14.45
CA GLN A 48 5.37 11.93 -13.69
C GLN A 48 6.52 11.27 -12.93
N GLU A 49 7.64 11.98 -12.81
CA GLU A 49 8.74 11.54 -11.95
C GLU A 49 8.30 11.59 -10.48
N LEU A 50 8.52 10.49 -9.77
CA LEU A 50 8.24 10.37 -8.34
C LEU A 50 9.47 10.63 -7.48
N ASP A 51 10.61 10.06 -7.86
CA ASP A 51 11.90 10.24 -7.18
C ASP A 51 13.04 9.97 -8.16
N ALA A 52 14.18 10.60 -7.90
CA ALA A 52 15.42 10.37 -8.62
C ALA A 52 16.59 10.40 -7.63
N ARG A 53 17.42 9.35 -7.65
CA ARG A 53 18.57 9.22 -6.74
C ARG A 53 19.84 8.86 -7.47
N GLN A 54 20.89 9.65 -7.23
CA GLN A 54 22.23 9.36 -7.69
C GLN A 54 22.91 8.35 -6.74
N VAL A 55 23.39 7.24 -7.30
CA VAL A 55 24.21 6.23 -6.61
C VAL A 55 25.47 5.98 -7.43
N GLY A 56 26.59 6.54 -6.98
CA GLY A 56 27.84 6.51 -7.72
C GLY A 56 27.70 7.22 -9.06
N ARG A 57 27.95 6.48 -10.16
CA ARG A 57 27.83 7.00 -11.53
C ARG A 57 26.44 6.86 -12.14
N HIS A 58 25.50 6.20 -11.44
CA HIS A 58 24.17 5.93 -11.97
C HIS A 58 23.12 6.83 -11.32
N THR A 59 22.16 7.32 -12.10
CA THR A 59 20.91 7.90 -11.58
C THR A 59 19.80 6.88 -11.70
N TYR A 60 19.11 6.60 -10.60
CA TYR A 60 17.93 5.75 -10.55
C TYR A 60 16.71 6.66 -10.48
N THR A 61 15.88 6.64 -11.51
CA THR A 61 14.65 7.41 -11.59
C THR A 61 13.45 6.46 -11.54
N VAL A 62 12.46 6.80 -10.73
CA VAL A 62 11.15 6.15 -10.75
C VAL A 62 10.11 7.17 -11.18
N SER A 63 9.34 6.82 -12.20
CA SER A 63 8.18 7.58 -12.64
C SER A 63 6.92 6.74 -12.50
N SER A 64 5.78 7.38 -12.28
CA SER A 64 4.49 6.71 -12.25
C SER A 64 3.43 7.43 -13.06
N GLU A 65 2.55 6.67 -13.65
CA GLU A 65 1.31 7.11 -14.28
C GLU A 65 0.15 6.37 -13.61
N ILE A 66 -0.91 7.10 -13.26
CA ILE A 66 -2.14 6.48 -12.75
C ILE A 66 -3.09 6.33 -13.94
N LEU A 67 -3.31 5.09 -14.36
CA LEU A 67 -4.07 4.75 -15.57
C LEU A 67 -5.58 4.76 -15.32
N GLU A 68 -5.99 4.16 -14.20
CA GLU A 68 -7.38 4.07 -13.75
C GLU A 68 -7.42 4.06 -12.24
N SER A 69 -8.54 4.51 -11.68
CA SER A 69 -8.80 4.53 -10.25
C SER A 69 -10.26 4.20 -10.01
N ASP A 70 -10.51 3.36 -9.02
CA ASP A 70 -11.83 3.07 -8.47
C ASP A 70 -11.91 3.53 -7.00
N GLU A 71 -12.85 2.98 -6.22
CA GLU A 71 -13.08 3.35 -4.82
C GLU A 71 -11.95 2.91 -3.86
N GLU A 72 -11.30 1.77 -4.13
CA GLU A 72 -10.27 1.20 -3.23
C GLU A 72 -9.01 0.72 -3.95
N ALA A 73 -8.97 0.75 -5.27
CA ALA A 73 -7.88 0.32 -6.11
C ALA A 73 -7.56 1.34 -7.19
N PHE A 74 -6.33 1.28 -7.67
CA PHE A 74 -5.90 2.00 -8.85
C PHE A 74 -4.92 1.13 -9.62
N LYS A 75 -4.91 1.29 -10.94
CA LYS A 75 -3.89 0.70 -11.79
C LYS A 75 -2.85 1.75 -12.08
N ALA A 76 -1.60 1.41 -11.79
CA ALA A 76 -0.47 2.27 -12.06
C ALA A 76 0.48 1.60 -13.04
N ARG A 77 1.12 2.43 -13.85
CA ARG A 77 2.33 2.10 -14.58
C ARG A 77 3.50 2.74 -13.87
N TYR A 78 4.48 1.95 -13.49
CA TYR A 78 5.77 2.39 -12.96
C TYR A 78 6.84 2.20 -14.02
N LEU A 79 7.66 3.22 -14.21
CA LEU A 79 8.80 3.19 -15.10
C LEU A 79 10.05 3.43 -14.28
N TYR A 80 10.90 2.42 -14.19
CA TYR A 80 12.20 2.49 -13.54
C TYR A 80 13.26 2.69 -14.62
N ARG A 81 14.09 3.72 -14.45
CA ARG A 81 15.19 4.02 -15.37
C ARG A 81 16.49 4.11 -14.59
N ILE A 82 17.53 3.53 -15.18
CA ILE A 82 18.91 3.73 -14.73
C ILE A 82 19.62 4.50 -15.84
N THR A 83 20.20 5.65 -15.49
CA THR A 83 21.01 6.45 -16.42
C THR A 83 22.46 6.55 -15.98
N GLN A 84 23.37 6.67 -16.94
CA GLN A 84 24.79 6.97 -16.75
C GLN A 84 25.22 7.95 -17.84
N ASP A 85 25.88 9.05 -17.48
CA ASP A 85 26.37 10.05 -18.44
C ASP A 85 25.26 10.51 -19.43
N ASP A 86 24.07 10.80 -18.89
CA ASP A 86 22.84 11.17 -19.60
C ASP A 86 22.29 10.12 -20.59
N LYS A 87 22.76 8.87 -20.51
CA LYS A 87 22.26 7.75 -21.31
C LYS A 87 21.49 6.78 -20.45
N VAL A 88 20.31 6.36 -20.92
CA VAL A 88 19.58 5.24 -20.32
C VAL A 88 20.37 3.96 -20.57
N ILE A 89 20.77 3.30 -19.49
CA ILE A 89 21.50 2.01 -19.53
C ILE A 89 20.60 0.83 -19.17
N ASP A 90 19.47 1.10 -18.49
CA ASP A 90 18.44 0.11 -18.18
C ASP A 90 17.08 0.78 -18.01
N GLU A 91 16.02 0.07 -18.38
CA GLU A 91 14.63 0.52 -18.28
C GLU A 91 13.71 -0.67 -18.02
N GLU A 92 12.89 -0.57 -16.97
CA GLU A 92 11.89 -1.56 -16.60
C GLU A 92 10.51 -0.91 -16.43
N GLU A 93 9.50 -1.52 -17.04
CA GLU A 93 8.10 -1.11 -16.90
C GLU A 93 7.32 -2.17 -16.10
N ILE A 94 6.60 -1.72 -15.07
CA ILE A 94 5.70 -2.56 -14.29
C ILE A 94 4.31 -1.93 -14.31
N VAL A 95 3.31 -2.70 -14.74
CA VAL A 95 1.91 -2.30 -14.73
C VAL A 95 1.13 -3.23 -13.82
N GLY A 96 0.39 -2.67 -12.87
CA GLY A 96 -0.37 -3.48 -11.92
C GLY A 96 -1.37 -2.69 -11.10
N TYR A 97 -2.19 -3.42 -10.36
CA TYR A 97 -3.11 -2.85 -9.38
C TYR A 97 -2.42 -2.63 -8.04
N ALA A 98 -2.82 -1.56 -7.38
CA ALA A 98 -2.51 -1.30 -5.99
C ALA A 98 -3.77 -0.85 -5.24
N TYR A 99 -3.83 -1.18 -3.95
CA TYR A 99 -5.03 -1.01 -3.12
C TYR A 99 -4.83 0.05 -2.02
N ARG A 100 -5.78 0.95 -1.87
CA ARG A 100 -5.82 1.97 -0.82
C ARG A 100 -7.23 2.06 -0.26
N PRO A 101 -7.61 1.17 0.67
CA PRO A 101 -8.94 1.21 1.24
C PRO A 101 -9.15 2.50 2.03
N LEU A 102 -10.33 3.08 1.88
CA LEU A 102 -10.78 4.19 2.72
C LEU A 102 -10.95 3.72 4.18
N TRP A 103 -10.94 4.69 5.09
CA TRP A 103 -11.01 4.41 6.52
C TRP A 103 -12.28 3.64 6.93
N GLU A 104 -13.45 4.09 6.50
CA GLU A 104 -14.72 3.51 6.95
C GLU A 104 -14.94 2.05 6.50
N PRO A 105 -14.70 1.68 5.21
CA PRO A 105 -14.71 0.28 4.81
C PRO A 105 -13.73 -0.57 5.61
N LEU A 106 -12.46 -0.13 5.73
CA LEU A 106 -11.43 -0.86 6.46
C LEU A 106 -11.79 -1.07 7.94
N ARG A 107 -12.29 -0.02 8.60
CA ARG A 107 -12.78 -0.08 9.97
C ARG A 107 -13.92 -1.08 10.11
N GLY A 108 -14.89 -1.07 9.19
CA GLY A 108 -16.01 -1.99 9.18
C GLY A 108 -15.55 -3.45 9.06
N GLU A 109 -14.59 -3.72 8.18
CA GLU A 109 -14.00 -5.05 8.01
C GLU A 109 -13.31 -5.56 9.29
N LEU A 110 -12.52 -4.70 9.96
CA LEU A 110 -11.78 -5.07 11.17
C LEU A 110 -12.70 -5.29 12.37
N VAL A 111 -13.68 -4.40 12.56
CA VAL A 111 -14.71 -4.56 13.61
C VAL A 111 -15.51 -5.84 13.36
N GLY A 112 -15.90 -6.09 12.11
CA GLY A 112 -16.59 -7.32 11.72
C GLY A 112 -15.79 -8.59 11.98
N ALA A 113 -14.46 -8.52 11.97
CA ALA A 113 -13.55 -9.62 12.31
C ALA A 113 -13.22 -9.72 13.81
N GLY A 114 -13.88 -8.93 14.67
CA GLY A 114 -13.69 -9.01 16.13
C GLY A 114 -12.45 -8.29 16.63
N PHE A 115 -12.02 -7.24 15.93
CA PHE A 115 -10.98 -6.33 16.39
C PHE A 115 -11.58 -5.04 16.97
N VAL A 116 -10.90 -4.47 17.96
CA VAL A 116 -11.19 -3.16 18.56
C VAL A 116 -9.99 -2.25 18.35
N GLN A 117 -10.25 -1.01 17.93
CA GLN A 117 -9.18 -0.04 17.68
C GLN A 117 -8.40 0.26 18.96
N ALA A 118 -7.09 0.42 18.83
CA ALA A 118 -6.18 0.82 19.89
C ALA A 118 -5.32 2.01 19.44
N ASP A 119 -4.72 2.70 20.41
CA ASP A 119 -3.80 3.79 20.13
C ASP A 119 -2.56 3.30 19.37
N ALA A 120 -2.14 4.08 18.38
CA ALA A 120 -0.98 3.80 17.54
C ALA A 120 -0.17 5.08 17.30
N PRO A 121 1.15 4.97 17.07
CA PRO A 121 1.95 6.07 16.52
C PRO A 121 1.43 6.53 15.15
N GLU A 122 1.77 7.75 14.77
CA GLU A 122 1.44 8.30 13.44
C GLU A 122 1.94 7.40 12.30
N GLY A 123 1.13 7.24 11.26
CA GLY A 123 1.40 6.36 10.11
C GLY A 123 1.11 4.87 10.35
N LEU A 124 0.67 4.51 11.57
CA LEU A 124 0.27 3.15 11.92
C LEU A 124 -1.19 3.12 12.38
N LEU A 125 -1.82 1.97 12.16
CA LEU A 125 -3.07 1.59 12.80
C LEU A 125 -2.82 0.40 13.71
N ALA A 126 -3.42 0.44 14.90
CA ALA A 126 -3.34 -0.62 15.88
C ALA A 126 -4.75 -1.11 16.28
N TRP A 127 -4.87 -2.42 16.41
CA TRP A 127 -6.12 -3.10 16.68
C TRP A 127 -5.88 -4.28 17.62
N ARG A 128 -6.72 -4.44 18.63
CA ARG A 128 -6.67 -5.57 19.56
C ARG A 128 -7.75 -6.57 19.23
N ARG A 129 -7.42 -7.85 19.33
CA ARG A 129 -8.42 -8.91 19.32
C ARG A 129 -9.34 -8.75 20.53
N ALA A 130 -10.64 -8.61 20.29
CA ALA A 130 -11.65 -8.51 21.34
C ALA A 130 -11.72 -9.77 22.21
#